data_AF-A0A838WEZ5-F1
#
_entry.id   AF-A0A838WEZ5-F1
#
_cell.length_a   1.000
_cell.length_b   1.000
_cell.length_c   1.000
_cell.angle_alpha   90.00
_cell.angle_beta   90.00
_cell.angle_gamma   90.00
#
_symmetry.space_group_name_H-M   'P 1'
#
loop_
_entity.id
_entity.type
_entity.pdbx_description
1 polymer ?
#
loop_
_entity_poly.entity_id
_entity_poly.type
_entity_poly.pdbx_seq_one_letter_code
_entity_poly.pdbx_strand_id
1 'polypeptide(L)'
;MSDAPEPDETRRQTRRVVVALGTPIILANLLAWSVSFADVLMVSRLGEAALAGLGMATQVFFLVVIFILAVTTGTMALVARFMGAGDPAAASHVFRQSLLLAVAQSLVMSIVGIAVAPLLMQLLGATPDVAAAGTIYLQVLFAGIAAVTLDFTIAST
;
A
#
# COMPACT_ATOMS: atom_id res chain seq x y z
N MET A 1 -27.39 31.87 26.16
CA MET A 1 -26.51 32.83 25.47
C MET A 1 -25.10 32.24 25.54
N SER A 2 -24.85 31.23 24.70
CA SER A 2 -23.82 31.27 23.63
C SER A 2 -22.40 31.38 24.17
N ASP A 3 -21.96 30.33 24.85
CA ASP A 3 -20.56 30.10 25.24
C ASP A 3 -19.84 29.40 24.07
N ALA A 4 -19.66 30.13 22.97
CA ALA A 4 -18.92 29.64 21.81
C ALA A 4 -17.43 29.93 22.06
N PRO A 5 -16.54 28.93 21.95
CA PRO A 5 -15.11 29.10 22.24
C PRO A 5 -14.48 30.19 21.35
N GLU A 6 -13.62 31.03 21.93
CA GLU A 6 -12.97 32.12 21.21
C GLU A 6 -12.13 31.60 20.01
N PRO A 7 -12.08 32.34 18.88
CA PRO A 7 -11.40 31.90 17.65
C PRO A 7 -9.93 31.47 17.83
N ASP A 8 -9.23 32.04 18.79
CA ASP A 8 -7.81 31.76 19.05
C ASP A 8 -7.57 30.43 19.79
N GLU A 9 -8.50 30.02 20.66
CA GLU A 9 -8.39 28.77 21.41
C GLU A 9 -8.62 27.57 20.48
N THR A 10 -9.58 27.70 19.56
CA THR A 10 -9.83 26.72 18.50
C THR A 10 -8.60 26.54 17.59
N ARG A 11 -7.97 27.64 17.12
CA ARG A 11 -6.75 27.57 16.30
C ARG A 11 -5.58 26.90 17.02
N ARG A 12 -5.38 27.20 18.29
CA ARG A 12 -4.29 26.62 19.10
C ARG A 12 -4.51 25.13 19.33
N GLN A 13 -5.75 24.70 19.57
CA GLN A 13 -6.11 23.30 19.71
C GLN A 13 -5.93 22.52 18.39
N THR A 14 -6.39 23.05 17.25
CA THR A 14 -6.19 22.43 15.94
C THR A 14 -4.70 22.27 15.61
N ARG A 15 -3.88 23.31 15.83
CA ARG A 15 -2.43 23.24 15.59
C ARG A 15 -1.76 22.18 16.47
N ARG A 16 -2.16 22.05 17.74
CA ARG A 16 -1.61 21.07 18.67
C ARG A 16 -1.96 19.63 18.27
N VAL A 17 -3.20 19.40 17.81
CA VAL A 17 -3.64 18.09 17.29
C VAL A 17 -2.90 17.73 16.00
N VAL A 18 -2.78 18.67 15.06
CA VAL A 18 -2.04 18.46 13.80
C VAL A 18 -0.57 18.13 14.06
N VAL A 19 0.10 18.83 14.98
CA VAL A 19 1.50 18.54 15.31
C VAL A 19 1.63 17.21 16.06
N ALA A 20 0.75 16.94 17.02
CA ALA A 20 0.79 15.69 17.80
C ALA A 20 0.55 14.44 16.93
N LEU A 21 -0.35 14.52 15.95
CA LEU A 21 -0.65 13.40 15.03
C LEU A 21 0.28 13.39 13.80
N GLY A 22 0.64 14.56 13.27
CA GLY A 22 1.46 14.68 12.06
C GLY A 22 2.92 14.28 12.30
N THR A 23 3.50 14.65 13.44
CA THR A 23 4.90 14.34 13.76
C THR A 23 5.22 12.83 13.69
N PRO A 24 4.46 11.93 14.34
CA PRO A 24 4.75 10.50 14.26
C PRO A 24 4.55 9.94 12.84
N ILE A 25 3.55 10.43 12.09
CA ILE A 25 3.29 9.99 10.70
C ILE A 25 4.44 10.40 9.78
N ILE A 26 4.94 11.63 9.92
CA ILE A 26 6.07 12.14 9.13
C ILE A 26 7.33 11.32 9.43
N LEU A 27 7.62 11.07 10.70
CA LEU A 27 8.76 10.23 11.11
C LEU A 27 8.65 8.80 10.55
N ALA A 28 7.48 8.18 10.67
CA ALA A 28 7.25 6.84 10.13
C ALA A 28 7.49 6.78 8.61
N ASN A 29 7.02 7.79 7.86
CA ASN A 29 7.28 7.88 6.42
C ASN A 29 8.76 8.09 6.12
N LEU A 30 9.44 9.00 6.81
CA LEU A 30 10.89 9.21 6.64
C LEU A 30 11.69 7.91 6.86
N LEU A 31 11.34 7.13 7.88
CA LEU A 31 11.94 5.83 8.12
C LEU A 31 11.66 4.85 6.97
N ALA A 32 10.41 4.76 6.51
CA ALA A 32 10.04 3.87 5.40
C ALA A 32 10.80 4.20 4.09
N TRP A 33 10.96 5.49 3.78
CA TRP A 33 11.73 5.94 2.62
C TRP A 33 13.22 5.65 2.78
N SER A 34 13.76 5.78 4.00
CA SER A 34 15.15 5.46 4.31
C SER A 34 15.45 3.95 4.14
N VAL A 35 14.52 3.09 4.57
CA VAL A 35 14.62 1.64 4.36
C VAL A 35 14.60 1.32 2.86
N SER A 36 13.64 1.89 2.12
CA SER A 36 13.56 1.69 0.66
C SER A 36 14.83 2.14 -0.05
N PHE A 37 15.44 3.25 0.39
CA PHE A 37 16.71 3.72 -0.15
C PHE A 37 17.88 2.78 0.18
N ALA A 38 17.93 2.23 1.40
CA ALA A 38 18.92 1.24 1.78
C ALA A 38 18.80 -0.05 0.96
N ASP A 39 17.57 -0.49 0.63
CA ASP A 39 17.32 -1.67 -0.21
C ASP A 39 17.90 -1.46 -1.62
N VAL A 40 17.64 -0.30 -2.23
CA VAL A 40 18.21 0.06 -3.55
C VAL A 40 19.74 0.09 -3.49
N LEU A 41 20.31 0.66 -2.43
CA LEU A 41 21.76 0.67 -2.23
C LEU A 41 22.32 -0.76 -2.13
N MET A 42 21.67 -1.65 -1.40
CA MET A 42 22.09 -3.04 -1.27
C MET A 42 22.06 -3.77 -2.62
N VAL A 43 20.99 -3.60 -3.40
CA VAL A 43 20.85 -4.22 -4.72
C VAL A 43 21.83 -3.62 -5.74
N SER A 44 22.15 -2.33 -5.64
CA SER A 44 23.11 -1.69 -6.55
C SER A 44 24.52 -2.29 -6.47
N ARG A 45 24.87 -2.91 -5.34
CA ARG A 45 26.16 -3.61 -5.16
C ARG A 45 26.21 -4.97 -5.86
N LEU A 46 25.09 -5.50 -6.33
CA LEU A 46 25.00 -6.78 -7.05
C LEU A 46 25.27 -6.64 -8.56
N GLY A 47 25.43 -5.41 -9.06
CA GLY A 47 25.75 -5.11 -10.45
C GLY A 47 24.63 -4.37 -11.20
N GLU A 48 24.96 -3.86 -12.38
CA GLU A 48 24.05 -3.02 -13.19
C GLU A 48 22.78 -3.77 -13.62
N ALA A 49 22.90 -5.06 -13.96
CA ALA A 49 21.75 -5.87 -14.37
C ALA A 49 20.71 -6.04 -13.23
N ALA A 50 21.17 -6.17 -11.98
CA ALA A 50 20.30 -6.28 -10.81
C ALA A 50 19.57 -4.96 -10.52
N LEU A 51 20.28 -3.82 -10.63
CA LEU A 51 19.69 -2.50 -10.46
C LEU A 51 18.67 -2.17 -11.55
N ALA A 52 18.97 -2.50 -12.82
CA ALA A 52 18.03 -2.35 -13.93
C ALA A 52 16.79 -3.21 -13.74
N GLY A 53 16.97 -4.47 -13.31
CA GLY A 53 15.87 -5.40 -13.01
C GLY A 53 14.98 -4.90 -11.88
N LEU A 54 15.59 -4.37 -10.81
CA LEU A 54 14.88 -3.72 -9.70
C LEU A 54 14.03 -2.54 -10.18
N GLY A 55 14.59 -1.66 -11.01
CA GLY A 55 13.87 -0.51 -11.54
C GLY A 55 12.65 -0.91 -12.37
N MET A 56 12.82 -1.87 -13.28
CA MET A 56 11.71 -2.40 -14.09
C MET A 56 10.65 -3.09 -13.21
N ALA A 57 11.05 -3.91 -12.24
CA ALA A 57 10.14 -4.56 -11.31
C ALA A 57 9.35 -3.54 -10.47
N THR A 58 10.03 -2.49 -9.99
CA THR A 58 9.40 -1.42 -9.22
C THR A 58 8.35 -0.67 -10.04
N GLN A 59 8.63 -0.40 -11.31
CA GLN A 59 7.68 0.26 -12.22
C GLN A 59 6.41 -0.57 -12.42
N VAL A 60 6.56 -1.87 -12.65
CA VAL A 60 5.42 -2.80 -12.76
C VAL A 60 4.64 -2.85 -11.45
N PHE A 61 5.35 -2.98 -10.33
CA PHE A 61 4.74 -3.03 -9.01
C PHE A 61 3.96 -1.76 -8.69
N PHE A 62 4.44 -0.60 -9.12
CA PHE A 62 3.74 0.68 -8.94
C PHE A 62 2.35 0.68 -9.61
N LEU A 63 2.21 0.09 -10.80
CA LEU A 63 0.91 -0.05 -11.47
C LEU A 63 -0.06 -0.91 -10.66
N VAL A 64 0.44 -2.00 -10.06
CA VAL A 64 -0.34 -2.87 -9.18
C VAL A 64 -0.79 -2.12 -7.93
N VAL A 65 0.10 -1.33 -7.33
CA VAL A 65 -0.22 -0.50 -6.16
C VAL A 65 -1.32 0.51 -6.48
N ILE A 66 -1.30 1.15 -7.66
CA ILE A 66 -2.39 2.05 -8.09
C ILE A 66 -3.73 1.32 -8.12
N PHE A 67 -3.77 0.09 -8.64
CA PHE A 67 -4.99 -0.72 -8.68
C PHE A 67 -5.50 -1.06 -7.28
N ILE A 68 -4.59 -1.43 -6.37
CA ILE A 68 -4.92 -1.68 -4.96
C ILE A 68 -5.48 -0.42 -4.29
N LEU A 69 -4.85 0.74 -4.52
CA LEU A 69 -5.29 2.03 -3.99
C LEU A 69 -6.68 2.41 -4.50
N ALA A 70 -6.99 2.14 -5.78
CA ALA A 70 -8.30 2.40 -6.35
C ALA A 70 -9.41 1.63 -5.61
N VAL A 71 -9.21 0.33 -5.37
CA VAL A 71 -10.21 -0.50 -4.68
C VAL A 71 -10.31 -0.16 -3.19
N THR A 72 -9.17 0.12 -2.55
CA THR A 72 -9.12 0.53 -1.13
C THR A 72 -9.88 1.84 -0.91
N THR A 73 -9.66 2.82 -1.79
CA THR A 73 -10.33 4.13 -1.70
C THR A 73 -11.83 4.00 -1.96
N GLY A 74 -12.24 3.19 -2.96
CA GLY A 74 -13.66 2.91 -3.23
C GLY A 74 -14.36 2.24 -2.05
N THR A 75 -13.69 1.29 -1.41
CA THR A 75 -14.16 0.62 -0.18
C THR A 75 -14.35 1.62 0.96
N MET A 76 -13.34 2.45 1.22
CA MET A 76 -13.38 3.45 2.29
C MET A 76 -14.54 4.43 2.11
N ALA A 77 -14.79 4.87 0.87
CA ALA A 77 -15.92 5.73 0.54
C ALA A 77 -17.27 5.04 0.83
N LEU A 78 -17.40 3.75 0.50
CA LEU A 78 -18.60 2.97 0.77
C LEU A 78 -18.86 2.85 2.28
N VAL A 79 -17.83 2.49 3.05
CA VAL A 79 -17.90 2.33 4.52
C VAL A 79 -18.24 3.66 5.19
N ALA A 80 -17.59 4.76 4.78
CA ALA A 80 -17.87 6.09 5.31
C ALA A 80 -19.33 6.51 5.07
N ARG A 81 -19.89 6.17 3.90
CA ARG A 81 -21.30 6.45 3.57
C ARG A 81 -22.28 5.71 4.50
N PHE A 82 -22.02 4.43 4.78
CA PHE A 82 -22.88 3.64 5.68
C PHE A 82 -22.73 4.05 7.16
N MET A 83 -21.51 4.40 7.60
CA MET A 83 -21.33 4.94 8.96
C MET A 83 -22.05 6.28 9.14
N GLY A 84 -22.04 7.16 8.13
CA GLY A 84 -22.76 8.44 8.18
C GLY A 84 -24.28 8.32 8.17
N ALA A 85 -24.84 7.18 7.79
CA ALA A 85 -26.29 6.93 7.72
C ALA A 85 -26.91 6.50 9.08
N GLY A 86 -26.11 6.34 10.13
CA GLY A 86 -26.60 6.01 11.48
C GLY A 86 -26.94 4.54 11.71
N ASP A 87 -26.55 3.63 10.81
CA ASP A 87 -26.71 2.17 10.95
C ASP A 87 -25.35 1.48 11.14
N PRO A 88 -24.86 1.37 12.39
CA PRO A 88 -23.58 0.73 12.67
C PRO A 88 -23.57 -0.78 12.39
N ALA A 89 -24.73 -1.44 12.38
CA ALA A 89 -24.85 -2.86 12.06
C ALA A 89 -24.64 -3.10 10.56
N ALA A 90 -25.26 -2.28 9.71
CA ALA A 90 -25.01 -2.30 8.27
C ALA A 90 -23.56 -1.92 7.93
N ALA A 91 -22.97 -0.94 8.64
CA ALA A 91 -21.57 -0.57 8.45
C ALA A 91 -20.60 -1.73 8.75
N SER A 92 -20.84 -2.49 9.83
CA SER A 92 -20.05 -3.69 10.16
C SER A 92 -20.18 -4.78 9.09
N HIS A 93 -21.38 -4.99 8.54
CA HIS A 93 -21.59 -5.97 7.49
C HIS A 93 -20.85 -5.61 6.20
N VAL A 94 -20.96 -4.35 5.76
CA VAL A 94 -20.28 -3.83 4.57
C VAL A 94 -18.76 -3.83 4.76
N PHE A 95 -18.27 -3.50 5.96
CA PHE A 95 -16.86 -3.59 6.29
C PHE A 95 -16.32 -5.02 6.14
N ARG A 96 -17.03 -6.02 6.69
CA ARG A 96 -16.67 -7.44 6.55
C ARG A 96 -16.68 -7.91 5.09
N GLN A 97 -17.69 -7.52 4.31
CA GLN A 97 -17.74 -7.85 2.88
C GLN A 97 -16.58 -7.22 2.13
N SER A 98 -16.25 -5.97 2.45
CA SER A 98 -15.15 -5.26 1.81
C SER A 98 -13.79 -5.85 2.18
N LEU A 99 -13.62 -6.31 3.42
CA LEU A 99 -12.43 -7.02 3.87
C LEU A 99 -12.26 -8.34 3.10
N LEU A 100 -13.33 -9.13 2.96
CA LEU A 100 -13.33 -10.36 2.16
C LEU A 100 -12.96 -10.09 0.69
N LEU A 101 -13.49 -9.02 0.10
CA LEU A 101 -13.14 -8.62 -1.27
C LEU A 101 -11.67 -8.20 -1.38
N ALA A 102 -11.15 -7.46 -0.40
CA ALA A 102 -9.74 -7.05 -0.37
C ALA A 102 -8.80 -8.26 -0.29
N VAL A 103 -9.12 -9.23 0.58
CA VAL A 103 -8.37 -10.50 0.73
C VAL A 103 -8.43 -11.35 -0.54
N ALA A 104 -9.61 -11.47 -1.15
CA ALA A 104 -9.76 -12.20 -2.40
C ALA A 104 -8.98 -11.53 -3.54
N GLN A 105 -9.05 -10.20 -3.64
CA GLN A 105 -8.31 -9.43 -4.65
C GLN A 105 -6.80 -9.58 -4.49
N SER A 106 -6.28 -9.45 -3.27
CA SER A 106 -4.83 -9.54 -3.02
C SER A 106 -4.30 -10.93 -3.33
N LEU A 107 -5.04 -11.99 -3.01
CA LEU A 107 -4.68 -13.37 -3.34
C LEU A 107 -4.65 -13.59 -4.86
N VAL A 108 -5.67 -13.11 -5.57
CA VAL A 108 -5.72 -13.20 -7.05
C VAL A 108 -4.56 -12.42 -7.67
N MET A 109 -4.31 -11.20 -7.21
CA MET A 109 -3.20 -10.37 -7.68
C MET A 109 -1.83 -11.00 -7.40
N SER A 110 -1.65 -11.64 -6.25
CA SER A 110 -0.42 -12.33 -5.90
C SER A 110 -0.17 -13.52 -6.84
N ILE A 111 -1.16 -14.40 -7.01
CA ILE A 111 -1.03 -15.60 -7.86
C ILE A 111 -0.81 -15.21 -9.32
N VAL A 112 -1.65 -14.33 -9.85
CA VAL A 112 -1.54 -13.86 -11.24
C VAL A 112 -0.23 -13.09 -11.43
N GLY A 113 0.15 -12.24 -10.49
CA GLY A 113 1.38 -11.47 -10.54
C GLY A 113 2.63 -12.35 -10.60
N ILE A 114 2.72 -13.40 -9.79
CA ILE A 114 3.84 -14.34 -9.79
C ILE A 114 3.94 -15.08 -11.14
N ALA A 115 2.81 -15.48 -11.72
CA ALA A 115 2.76 -16.21 -12.98
C ALA A 115 3.11 -15.31 -14.19
N VAL A 116 2.68 -14.04 -14.17
CA VAL A 116 2.86 -13.11 -15.30
C VAL A 116 4.17 -12.30 -15.16
N ALA A 117 4.82 -12.29 -13.99
CA ALA A 117 6.10 -11.62 -13.75
C ALA A 117 7.17 -11.81 -14.85
N PRO A 118 7.51 -13.05 -15.29
CA PRO A 118 8.49 -13.26 -16.34
C PRO A 118 8.06 -12.68 -17.70
N LEU A 119 6.75 -12.74 -18.00
CA LEU A 119 6.20 -12.15 -19.23
C LEU A 119 6.28 -10.62 -19.20
N LEU A 120 5.99 -9.99 -18.06
CA LEU A 120 6.08 -8.54 -17.90
C LEU A 120 7.52 -8.05 -18.10
N MET A 121 8.50 -8.76 -17.55
CA MET A 121 9.91 -8.43 -17.75
C MET A 121 10.33 -8.53 -19.22
N GLN A 122 9.84 -9.54 -19.95
CA GLN A 122 10.10 -9.67 -21.39
C GLN A 122 9.42 -8.56 -22.21
N LEU A 123 8.17 -8.21 -21.88
CA LEU A 123 7.45 -7.12 -22.54
C LEU A 123 8.10 -5.75 -22.35
N LEU A 124 8.79 -5.55 -21.22
CA LEU A 124 9.58 -4.34 -20.94
C LEU A 124 10.90 -4.28 -21.72
N GLY A 125 11.24 -5.32 -22.50
CA GLY A 125 12.47 -5.36 -23.29
C GLY A 125 13.72 -5.67 -22.45
N ALA A 126 13.57 -6.32 -21.30
CA ALA A 126 14.69 -6.70 -20.45
C ALA A 126 15.60 -7.73 -21.16
N THR A 127 16.92 -7.53 -21.11
CA THR A 127 17.90 -8.55 -21.49
C THR A 127 17.80 -9.77 -20.57
N PRO A 128 18.25 -10.97 -20.98
CA PRO A 128 18.06 -12.21 -20.20
C PRO A 128 18.48 -12.11 -18.73
N ASP A 129 19.63 -11.50 -18.45
CA ASP A 129 20.17 -11.35 -17.09
C ASP A 129 19.32 -10.39 -16.23
N VAL A 130 18.85 -9.30 -16.84
CA VAL A 130 17.96 -8.30 -16.21
C VAL A 130 16.58 -8.91 -15.96
N ALA A 131 16.06 -9.68 -16.92
CA ALA A 131 14.78 -10.35 -16.81
C ALA A 131 14.79 -11.39 -15.69
N ALA A 132 15.87 -12.16 -15.52
CA ALA A 132 16.02 -13.12 -14.44
C ALA A 132 16.01 -12.42 -13.07
N ALA A 133 16.84 -11.39 -12.89
CA ALA A 133 16.90 -10.63 -11.63
C ALA A 133 15.58 -9.90 -11.31
N GLY A 134 15.00 -9.21 -12.31
CA GLY A 134 13.74 -8.49 -12.17
C GLY A 134 12.54 -9.41 -11.91
N THR A 135 12.52 -10.61 -12.50
CA THR A 135 11.46 -11.61 -12.25
C THR A 135 11.48 -12.07 -10.80
N ILE A 136 12.65 -12.42 -10.27
CA ILE A 136 12.80 -12.83 -8.87
C ILE A 136 12.30 -11.71 -7.95
N TYR A 137 12.74 -10.48 -8.19
CA TYR A 137 12.33 -9.34 -7.38
C TYR A 137 10.82 -9.11 -7.43
N LEU A 138 10.23 -9.15 -8.63
CA LEU A 138 8.81 -8.95 -8.83
C LEU A 138 7.97 -10.07 -8.19
N GLN A 139 8.43 -11.32 -8.25
CA GLN A 139 7.77 -12.44 -7.57
C GLN A 139 7.81 -12.30 -6.05
N VAL A 140 8.94 -11.84 -5.49
CA VAL A 140 9.04 -11.54 -4.04
C VAL A 140 8.07 -10.43 -3.65
N LEU A 141 7.95 -9.37 -4.46
CA LEU A 141 6.99 -8.29 -4.23
C LEU A 141 5.53 -8.78 -4.25
N PHE A 142 5.17 -9.62 -5.23
CA PHE A 142 3.82 -10.21 -5.31
C PHE A 142 3.54 -11.20 -4.18
N ALA A 143 4.54 -11.96 -3.73
CA ALA A 143 4.41 -12.80 -2.53
C ALA A 143 4.21 -11.94 -1.28
N GLY A 144 4.87 -10.79 -1.19
CA GLY A 144 4.68 -9.81 -0.12
C GLY A 144 3.25 -9.28 -0.02
N ILE A 145 2.55 -9.09 -1.15
CA ILE A 145 1.13 -8.71 -1.16
C ILE A 145 0.26 -9.76 -0.43
N ALA A 146 0.57 -11.04 -0.61
CA ALA A 146 -0.13 -12.10 0.12
C ALA A 146 0.19 -12.05 1.63
N ALA A 147 1.43 -11.73 2.02
CA ALA A 147 1.81 -11.56 3.43
C ALA A 147 1.06 -10.39 4.10
N VAL A 148 0.91 -9.25 3.43
CA VAL A 148 0.13 -8.11 3.94
C VAL A 148 -1.34 -8.48 4.19
N THR A 149 -1.88 -9.40 3.39
CA THR A 149 -3.26 -9.89 3.56
C THR A 149 -3.45 -10.68 4.86
N LEU A 150 -2.42 -11.39 5.29
CA LEU A 150 -2.42 -12.10 6.57
C LEU A 150 -2.44 -11.11 7.75
N ASP A 151 -1.63 -10.04 7.71
CA ASP A 151 -1.62 -9.00 8.75
C ASP A 151 -3.01 -8.36 8.93
N PHE A 152 -3.68 -8.00 7.84
CA PHE A 152 -5.05 -7.46 7.89
C PHE A 152 -6.07 -8.46 8.43
N THR A 153 -5.91 -9.76 8.14
CA THR A 153 -6.79 -10.81 8.65
C THR A 153 -6.62 -10.97 10.17
N ILE A 154 -5.38 -10.94 10.68
CA ILE A 154 -5.07 -11.03 12.10
C ILE A 154 -5.64 -9.84 12.87
N ALA A 155 -5.55 -8.63 12.31
CA ALA A 155 -6.12 -7.42 12.91
C ALA A 155 -7.66 -7.43 12.99
N SER A 156 -8.33 -8.32 12.23
CA SER A 156 -9.79 -8.40 12.14
C SER A 156 -10.45 -9.48 13.01
N THR A 157 -9.64 -10.21 13.81
CA THR A 157 -10.09 -11.22 14.78
C THR A 157 -9.96 -10.67 16.20
#